data_AF-A0A418JJK0-F1
#
_entry.id   AF-A0A418JJK0-F1
#
_cell.length_a   1.000
_cell.length_b   1.000
_cell.length_c   1.000
_cell.angle_alpha   90.00
_cell.angle_beta   90.00
_cell.angle_gamma   90.00
#
_symmetry.space_group_name_H-M   'P 1'
#
loop_
_entity.id
_entity.type
_entity.pdbx_description
1 polymer ?
#
loop_
_entity_poly.entity_id
_entity_poly.type
_entity_poly.pdbx_seq_one_letter_code
_entity_poly.pdbx_strand_id
1 'polypeptide(L)'
;MTVLDIVEGRGYIAKIEQHSFVDGEGVRVSLYVSGCPFQCEGCYNVAAQNFHYGTPFSDTTLEEIISYCEPEYISGLSILGGEPFCNVDTTLKVVRAFREAFGHRKTLWVWTGFLYEYLRHDKGKRGELLSYIDVLVDGMFIQTLYRPNLAYKGSLNQRVIDVRKSLENQRIAIYIE
;
A
#
# COMPACT_ATOMS: atom_id res chain seq x y z
N MET A 1 10.80 -3.29 21.14
CA MET A 1 10.64 -3.45 19.69
C MET A 1 9.90 -2.22 19.21
N THR A 2 10.53 -1.44 18.35
CA THR A 2 9.92 -0.26 17.75
C THR A 2 9.17 -0.66 16.47
N VAL A 3 8.31 0.23 15.96
CA VAL A 3 7.67 0.04 14.64
C VAL A 3 8.71 -0.20 13.53
N LEU A 4 9.89 0.43 13.66
CA LEU A 4 10.97 0.31 12.69
C LEU A 4 11.52 -1.12 12.61
N ASP A 5 11.46 -1.88 13.69
CA ASP A 5 11.96 -3.27 13.78
C ASP A 5 10.97 -4.28 13.17
N ILE A 6 9.72 -3.89 12.90
CA ILE A 6 8.68 -4.77 12.36
C ILE A 6 8.69 -4.72 10.84
N VAL A 7 9.45 -5.62 10.21
CA VAL A 7 9.55 -5.71 8.74
C VAL A 7 8.63 -6.80 8.16
N GLU A 8 8.47 -7.91 8.89
CA GLU A 8 7.72 -9.08 8.44
C GLU A 8 6.37 -9.20 9.13
N GLY A 9 5.38 -9.65 8.37
CA GLY A 9 4.03 -9.89 8.82
C GLY A 9 3.83 -11.24 9.49
N ARG A 10 2.57 -11.66 9.56
CA ARG A 10 2.19 -13.03 9.95
C ARG A 10 1.60 -13.84 8.80
N GLY A 11 1.66 -13.30 7.57
CA GLY A 11 1.09 -13.94 6.38
C GLY A 11 -0.43 -13.99 6.41
N TYR A 12 -1.09 -12.89 6.81
CA TYR A 12 -2.55 -12.75 6.77
C TYR A 12 -2.95 -11.51 5.97
N ILE A 13 -4.12 -11.59 5.35
CA ILE A 13 -4.75 -10.47 4.66
C ILE A 13 -6.15 -10.26 5.22
N ALA A 14 -6.57 -9.01 5.30
CA ALA A 14 -7.88 -8.64 5.85
C ALA A 14 -8.99 -8.90 4.83
N LYS A 15 -8.79 -8.47 3.58
CA LYS A 15 -9.71 -8.70 2.45
C LYS A 15 -9.06 -8.40 1.11
N ILE A 16 -9.70 -8.87 0.05
CA ILE A 16 -9.47 -8.45 -1.34
C ILE A 16 -10.76 -7.82 -1.86
N GLU A 17 -10.68 -6.64 -2.43
CA GLU A 17 -11.80 -5.95 -3.06
C GLU A 17 -11.53 -5.83 -4.56
N GLN A 18 -12.34 -6.49 -5.38
CA GLN A 18 -12.05 -6.66 -6.81
C GLN A 18 -12.31 -5.38 -7.64
N HIS A 19 -13.22 -4.51 -7.16
CA HIS A 19 -13.71 -3.36 -7.90
C HIS A 19 -13.82 -2.12 -7.00
N SER A 20 -12.69 -1.65 -6.49
CA SER A 20 -12.62 -0.40 -5.72
C SER A 20 -12.55 0.81 -6.66
N PHE A 21 -13.30 1.85 -6.31
CA PHE A 21 -13.30 3.16 -6.97
C PHE A 21 -12.69 4.26 -6.08
N VAL A 22 -12.34 3.92 -4.85
CA VAL A 22 -11.89 4.87 -3.82
C VAL A 22 -10.42 4.70 -3.45
N ASP A 23 -9.84 3.55 -3.78
CA ASP A 23 -8.46 3.21 -3.45
C ASP A 23 -7.50 3.56 -4.61
N GLY A 24 -7.66 4.72 -5.23
CA GLY A 24 -6.82 5.24 -6.32
C GLY A 24 -7.60 5.53 -7.60
N GLU A 25 -6.90 5.96 -8.64
CA GLU A 25 -7.52 6.29 -9.92
C GLU A 25 -7.98 5.05 -10.70
N GLY A 26 -9.20 5.14 -11.25
CA GLY A 26 -9.85 4.09 -12.04
C GLY A 26 -10.47 2.98 -11.21
N VAL A 27 -10.87 1.88 -11.86
CA VAL A 27 -11.35 0.68 -11.16
C VAL A 27 -10.15 -0.16 -10.77
N ARG A 28 -10.05 -0.55 -9.50
CA ARG A 28 -8.84 -1.18 -8.97
C ARG A 28 -9.16 -2.42 -8.17
N VAL A 29 -8.25 -3.39 -8.22
CA VAL A 29 -8.19 -4.43 -7.21
C VAL A 29 -7.47 -3.85 -5.99
N SER A 30 -8.03 -4.04 -4.80
CA SER A 30 -7.47 -3.53 -3.56
C SER A 30 -7.21 -4.68 -2.60
N LEU A 31 -5.94 -4.88 -2.27
CA LEU A 31 -5.47 -5.82 -1.26
C LEU A 31 -5.34 -5.08 0.07
N TYR A 32 -6.07 -5.54 1.09
CA TYR A 32 -5.94 -5.06 2.45
C TYR A 32 -5.10 -6.07 3.24
N VAL A 33 -3.86 -5.72 3.59
CA VAL A 33 -2.99 -6.57 4.43
C VAL A 33 -3.40 -6.50 5.90
N SER A 34 -3.04 -7.51 6.69
CA SER A 34 -3.28 -7.54 8.14
C SER A 34 -2.01 -7.29 8.92
N GLY A 35 -2.11 -6.53 10.01
CA GLY A 35 -1.01 -6.13 10.87
C GLY A 35 -0.60 -4.68 10.65
N CYS A 36 -0.79 -3.84 11.65
CA CYS A 36 -0.34 -2.45 11.65
C CYS A 36 0.02 -2.02 13.08
N PRO A 37 1.26 -1.58 13.33
CA PRO A 37 1.69 -1.22 14.68
C PRO A 37 1.43 0.26 15.01
N PHE A 38 0.96 1.07 14.06
CA PHE A 38 0.80 2.52 14.23
C PHE A 38 -0.38 2.93 15.11
N GLN A 39 -1.44 2.10 15.18
CA GLN A 39 -2.61 2.30 16.05
C GLN A 39 -3.22 3.72 15.99
N CYS A 40 -3.33 4.29 14.79
CA CYS A 40 -3.84 5.64 14.61
C CYS A 40 -5.24 5.79 15.25
N GLU A 41 -5.45 6.87 16.00
CA GLU A 41 -6.77 7.24 16.52
C GLU A 41 -7.75 7.43 15.35
N GLY A 42 -8.95 6.85 15.44
CA GLY A 42 -9.96 6.95 14.39
C GLY A 42 -9.64 6.17 13.11
N CYS A 43 -8.69 5.23 13.13
CA CYS A 43 -8.35 4.40 11.98
C CYS A 43 -9.60 3.69 11.40
N TYR A 44 -9.84 3.85 10.10
CA TYR A 44 -10.95 3.16 9.41
C TYR A 44 -10.76 1.62 9.39
N ASN A 45 -9.52 1.14 9.40
CA ASN A 45 -9.16 -0.29 9.32
C ASN A 45 -8.73 -0.88 10.69
N VAL A 46 -9.41 -0.53 11.79
CA VAL A 46 -9.01 -0.98 13.16
C VAL A 46 -8.78 -2.49 13.24
N ALA A 47 -9.67 -3.29 12.65
CA ALA A 47 -9.56 -4.75 12.72
C ALA A 47 -8.28 -5.28 12.06
N ALA A 48 -7.85 -4.67 10.95
CA ALA A 48 -6.63 -5.02 10.24
C ALA A 48 -5.35 -4.58 10.97
N GLN A 49 -5.43 -3.91 12.12
CA GLN A 49 -4.25 -3.67 12.96
C GLN A 49 -3.74 -4.97 13.60
N ASN A 50 -4.61 -5.96 13.81
CA ASN A 50 -4.23 -7.28 14.29
C ASN A 50 -3.56 -8.09 13.15
N PHE A 51 -2.34 -8.56 13.40
CA PHE A 51 -1.55 -9.32 12.44
C PHE A 51 -2.16 -10.68 12.04
N HIS A 52 -3.13 -11.21 12.79
CA HIS A 52 -3.84 -12.46 12.46
C HIS A 52 -5.29 -12.23 12.01
N TYR A 53 -5.65 -10.99 11.66
CA TYR A 53 -7.00 -10.69 11.19
C TYR A 53 -7.21 -11.19 9.75
N GLY A 54 -8.44 -11.63 9.44
CA GLY A 54 -8.81 -12.10 8.11
C GLY A 54 -8.34 -13.54 7.83
N THR A 55 -7.79 -13.77 6.64
CA THR A 55 -7.41 -15.11 6.15
C THR A 55 -5.91 -15.24 5.90
N PRO A 56 -5.35 -16.45 6.06
CA PRO A 56 -3.96 -16.69 5.68
C PRO A 56 -3.71 -16.36 4.20
N PHE A 57 -2.59 -15.71 3.93
CA PHE A 57 -2.09 -15.48 2.58
C PHE A 57 -1.43 -16.76 2.05
N SER A 58 -1.74 -17.11 0.81
CA SER A 58 -1.22 -18.30 0.13
C SER A 58 -0.90 -17.98 -1.33
N ASP A 59 -0.22 -18.91 -2.01
CA ASP A 59 0.05 -18.77 -3.44
C ASP A 59 -1.26 -18.78 -4.26
N THR A 60 -2.30 -19.52 -3.82
CA THR A 60 -3.64 -19.44 -4.43
C THR A 60 -4.24 -18.03 -4.30
N THR A 61 -4.09 -17.40 -3.14
CA THR A 61 -4.54 -16.01 -2.93
C THR A 61 -3.79 -15.03 -3.82
N LEU A 62 -2.49 -15.26 -4.04
CA LEU A 62 -1.69 -14.46 -4.97
C LEU A 62 -2.21 -14.60 -6.40
N GLU A 63 -2.44 -15.83 -6.87
CA GLU A 63 -3.00 -16.11 -8.19
C GLU A 63 -4.35 -15.42 -8.40
N GLU A 64 -5.24 -15.46 -7.39
CA GLU A 64 -6.53 -14.75 -7.42
C GLU A 64 -6.35 -13.24 -7.58
N ILE A 65 -5.48 -12.61 -6.79
CA ILE A 65 -5.21 -11.16 -6.88
C ILE A 65 -4.74 -10.78 -8.28
N ILE A 66 -3.82 -11.55 -8.86
CA ILE A 66 -3.29 -11.29 -10.20
C ILE A 66 -4.38 -11.48 -11.25
N SER A 67 -5.16 -12.55 -11.17
CA SER A 67 -6.27 -12.81 -12.10
C SER A 67 -7.31 -11.68 -12.06
N TYR A 68 -7.68 -11.19 -10.87
CA TYR A 68 -8.59 -10.05 -10.76
C TYR A 68 -8.04 -8.76 -11.39
N CYS A 69 -6.72 -8.63 -11.53
CA CYS A 69 -6.09 -7.49 -12.19
C CYS A 69 -6.07 -7.60 -13.72
N GLU A 70 -6.32 -8.77 -14.31
CA GLU A 70 -6.22 -9.01 -15.75
C GLU A 70 -7.17 -8.18 -16.62
N PRO A 71 -8.48 -8.02 -16.28
CA PRO A 71 -9.42 -7.34 -17.16
C PRO A 71 -8.95 -5.93 -17.53
N GLU A 72 -9.16 -5.54 -18.78
CA GLU A 72 -8.63 -4.28 -19.33
C GLU A 72 -9.16 -3.03 -18.59
N TYR A 73 -10.41 -3.10 -18.11
CA TYR A 73 -11.02 -2.02 -17.34
C TYR A 73 -10.42 -1.81 -15.94
N ILE A 74 -9.61 -2.76 -15.44
CA ILE A 74 -8.89 -2.61 -14.18
C ILE A 74 -7.63 -1.78 -14.40
N SER A 75 -7.56 -0.61 -13.77
CA SER A 75 -6.45 0.34 -13.90
C SER A 75 -5.21 -0.08 -13.12
N GLY A 76 -5.36 -0.95 -12.12
CA GLY A 76 -4.24 -1.57 -11.41
C GLY A 76 -4.57 -2.09 -10.02
N LEU A 77 -3.52 -2.23 -9.21
CA LEU A 77 -3.56 -2.80 -7.87
C LEU A 77 -3.29 -1.73 -6.81
N SER A 78 -4.02 -1.79 -5.71
CA SER A 78 -3.80 -0.98 -4.51
C SER A 78 -3.51 -1.88 -3.33
N ILE A 79 -2.51 -1.53 -2.52
CA ILE A 79 -2.17 -2.26 -1.29
C ILE A 79 -2.26 -1.32 -0.10
N LEU A 80 -3.15 -1.64 0.84
CA LEU A 80 -3.49 -0.82 2.00
C LEU A 80 -3.98 -1.68 3.17
N GLY A 81 -4.80 -1.12 4.07
CA GLY A 81 -5.40 -1.84 5.20
C GLY A 81 -4.60 -1.68 6.48
N GLY A 82 -3.85 -2.71 6.85
CA GLY A 82 -2.83 -2.66 7.90
C GLY A 82 -1.64 -1.80 7.47
N GLU A 83 -0.42 -2.32 7.61
CA GLU A 83 0.79 -1.61 7.18
C GLU A 83 1.59 -2.46 6.18
N PRO A 84 1.54 -2.14 4.88
CA PRO A 84 2.29 -2.87 3.84
C PRO A 84 3.80 -2.97 4.11
N PHE A 85 4.43 -1.91 4.65
CA PHE A 85 5.87 -1.90 4.95
C PHE A 85 6.23 -2.56 6.29
N CYS A 86 5.25 -3.13 6.99
CA CYS A 86 5.43 -4.05 8.13
C CYS A 86 5.01 -5.48 7.79
N ASN A 87 4.60 -5.74 6.54
CA ASN A 87 4.21 -7.04 6.00
C ASN A 87 4.97 -7.29 4.69
N VAL A 88 6.28 -7.02 4.70
CA VAL A 88 7.08 -6.93 3.48
C VAL A 88 7.26 -8.30 2.81
N ASP A 89 7.29 -9.40 3.56
CA ASP A 89 7.18 -10.78 3.06
C ASP A 89 5.99 -10.99 2.12
N THR A 90 4.80 -10.56 2.55
CA THR A 90 3.57 -10.73 1.76
C THR A 90 3.52 -9.71 0.64
N THR A 91 3.81 -8.44 0.95
CA THR A 91 3.70 -7.34 -0.01
C THR A 91 4.70 -7.49 -1.14
N LEU A 92 5.97 -7.87 -0.89
CA LEU A 92 6.96 -8.08 -1.96
C LEU A 92 6.54 -9.20 -2.91
N LYS A 93 5.96 -10.29 -2.42
CA LYS A 93 5.45 -11.37 -3.29
C LYS A 93 4.40 -10.83 -4.26
N VAL A 94 3.44 -10.05 -3.74
CA VAL A 94 2.36 -9.47 -4.53
C VAL A 94 2.87 -8.47 -5.56
N VAL A 95 3.70 -7.51 -5.17
CA VAL A 95 4.17 -6.47 -6.11
C VAL A 95 5.09 -7.04 -7.19
N ARG A 96 5.92 -8.04 -6.87
CA ARG A 96 6.77 -8.71 -7.85
C ARG A 96 5.93 -9.44 -8.89
N ALA A 97 4.96 -10.24 -8.46
CA ALA A 97 4.04 -10.94 -9.37
C ALA A 97 3.22 -9.96 -10.22
N PHE A 98 2.74 -8.87 -9.63
CA PHE A 98 2.01 -7.82 -10.36
C PHE A 98 2.88 -7.17 -11.45
N ARG A 99 4.14 -6.87 -11.12
CA ARG A 99 5.09 -6.28 -12.08
C ARG A 99 5.51 -7.26 -13.17
N GLU A 100 5.64 -8.53 -12.84
CA GLU A 100 5.90 -9.60 -13.81
C GLU A 100 4.75 -9.73 -14.81
N ALA A 101 3.49 -9.75 -14.33
CA ALA A 101 2.32 -9.91 -15.19
C ALA A 101 2.00 -8.66 -16.03
N PHE A 102 2.14 -7.46 -15.46
CA PHE A 102 1.59 -6.24 -16.08
C PHE A 102 2.63 -5.16 -16.40
N GLY A 103 3.87 -5.29 -15.91
CA GLY A 103 4.89 -4.25 -16.00
C GLY A 103 4.39 -2.92 -15.42
N HIS A 104 4.51 -1.85 -16.22
CA HIS A 104 3.95 -0.53 -15.90
C HIS A 104 2.71 -0.17 -16.74
N ARG A 105 2.08 -1.15 -17.40
CA ARG A 105 0.82 -0.91 -18.13
C ARG A 105 -0.36 -0.65 -17.19
N LYS A 106 -0.27 -1.19 -15.97
CA LYS A 106 -1.21 -0.96 -14.87
C LYS A 106 -0.44 -0.36 -13.69
N THR A 107 -1.10 0.52 -12.93
CA THR A 107 -0.44 1.26 -11.86
C THR A 107 -0.48 0.50 -10.54
N LEU A 108 0.55 0.63 -9.70
CA LEU A 108 0.60 0.10 -8.34
C LEU A 108 0.58 1.24 -7.32
N TRP A 109 -0.45 1.26 -6.47
CA TRP A 109 -0.63 2.23 -5.40
C TRP A 109 -0.44 1.56 -4.04
N VAL A 110 0.21 2.23 -3.10
CA VAL A 110 0.42 1.71 -1.74
C VAL A 110 0.22 2.80 -0.69
N TRP A 111 -0.52 2.47 0.37
CA TRP A 111 -0.68 3.33 1.55
C TRP A 111 0.26 2.90 2.66
N THR A 112 0.81 3.84 3.41
CA THR A 112 1.70 3.55 4.53
C THR A 112 1.68 4.64 5.59
N GLY A 113 1.90 4.25 6.85
CA GLY A 113 2.18 5.17 7.94
C GLY A 113 3.62 5.72 7.94
N PHE A 114 4.53 5.12 7.17
CA PHE A 114 5.89 5.62 7.01
C PHE A 114 5.94 6.85 6.09
N LEU A 115 7.04 7.61 6.19
CA LEU A 115 7.32 8.70 5.26
C LEU A 115 8.19 8.20 4.10
N TYR A 116 7.96 8.73 2.91
CA TYR A 116 8.71 8.45 1.70
C TYR A 116 10.23 8.59 1.91
N GLU A 117 10.67 9.62 2.63
CA GLU A 117 12.09 9.88 2.89
C GLU A 117 12.73 8.73 3.67
N TYR A 118 12.01 8.17 4.66
CA TYR A 118 12.48 6.99 5.40
C TYR A 118 12.63 5.79 4.46
N LEU A 119 11.59 5.52 3.67
CA LEU A 119 11.55 4.36 2.77
C LEU A 119 12.61 4.45 1.66
N ARG A 120 12.85 5.65 1.12
CA ARG A 120 13.86 5.91 0.08
C ARG A 120 15.29 5.67 0.59
N HIS A 121 15.55 5.90 1.86
CA HIS A 121 16.87 5.71 2.46
C HIS A 121 17.09 4.30 3.03
N ASP A 122 16.04 3.47 3.07
CA ASP A 122 16.16 2.06 3.43
C ASP A 122 16.90 1.28 2.33
N LYS A 123 18.00 0.62 2.69
CA LYS A 123 18.77 -0.24 1.77
C LYS A 123 18.35 -1.71 1.82
N GLY A 124 17.29 -2.02 2.56
CA GLY A 124 16.75 -3.34 2.76
C GLY A 124 15.46 -3.57 1.98
N LYS A 125 14.60 -4.43 2.54
CA LYS A 125 13.37 -4.87 1.88
C LYS A 125 12.33 -3.76 1.70
N ARG A 126 12.33 -2.72 2.56
CA ARG A 126 11.38 -1.60 2.42
C ARG A 126 11.76 -0.70 1.24
N GLY A 127 13.05 -0.41 1.06
CA GLY A 127 13.54 0.30 -0.11
C GLY A 127 13.32 -0.49 -1.40
N GLU A 128 13.52 -1.81 -1.35
CA GLU A 128 13.18 -2.70 -2.47
C GLU A 128 11.69 -2.61 -2.82
N LEU A 129 10.80 -2.74 -1.83
CA LEU A 129 9.37 -2.60 -2.02
C LEU A 129 9.01 -1.24 -2.63
N LEU A 130 9.59 -0.14 -2.15
CA LEU A 130 9.38 1.20 -2.70
C LEU A 130 9.72 1.27 -4.19
N SER A 131 10.77 0.59 -4.64
CA SER A 131 11.20 0.61 -6.06
C SER A 131 10.17 0.05 -7.03
N TYR A 132 9.22 -0.76 -6.54
CA TYR A 132 8.15 -1.30 -7.36
C TYR A 132 6.92 -0.41 -7.44
N ILE A 133 6.79 0.65 -6.64
CA ILE A 133 5.54 1.41 -6.47
C ILE A 133 5.47 2.55 -7.49
N ASP A 134 4.28 2.82 -8.07
CA ASP A 134 4.07 4.00 -8.91
C ASP A 134 3.61 5.20 -8.06
N VAL A 135 2.63 4.98 -7.17
CA VAL A 135 2.05 6.01 -6.30
C VAL A 135 2.06 5.57 -4.85
N LEU A 136 2.62 6.41 -3.96
CA LEU A 136 2.67 6.17 -2.53
C LEU A 136 1.80 7.19 -1.81
N VAL A 137 0.88 6.73 -0.96
CA VAL A 137 0.20 7.59 0.01
C VAL A 137 0.88 7.41 1.35
N ASP A 138 1.62 8.43 1.78
CA ASP A 138 2.53 8.32 2.91
C ASP A 138 2.03 9.06 4.17
N GLY A 139 2.59 8.68 5.32
CA GLY A 139 2.29 9.25 6.62
C GLY A 139 1.10 8.62 7.36
N MET A 140 1.22 8.57 8.69
CA MET A 140 0.15 8.13 9.58
C MET A 140 -1.12 8.97 9.41
N PHE A 141 -2.27 8.35 9.62
CA PHE A 141 -3.53 9.08 9.77
C PHE A 141 -3.53 9.88 11.08
N ILE A 142 -3.88 11.16 11.00
CA ILE A 142 -3.99 12.06 12.17
C ILE A 142 -5.42 12.59 12.26
N GLN A 143 -6.16 12.15 13.29
CA GLN A 143 -7.58 12.48 13.51
C GLN A 143 -7.85 14.00 13.54
N THR A 144 -6.98 14.79 14.16
CA THR A 144 -7.14 16.26 14.24
C THR A 144 -6.94 16.97 12.90
N LEU A 145 -6.24 16.31 11.95
CA LEU A 145 -5.99 16.78 10.60
C LEU A 145 -6.94 16.15 9.56
N TYR A 146 -7.92 15.36 10.01
CA TYR A 146 -8.95 14.79 9.13
C TYR A 146 -9.73 15.90 8.41
N ARG A 147 -9.93 15.74 7.10
CA ARG A 147 -10.86 16.55 6.30
C ARG A 147 -11.61 15.62 5.34
N PRO A 148 -12.92 15.85 5.12
CA PRO A 148 -13.64 15.10 4.09
C PRO A 148 -13.14 15.51 2.71
N ASN A 149 -13.36 14.65 1.72
CA ASN A 149 -13.10 14.91 0.29
C ASN A 149 -11.64 15.24 -0.06
N LEU A 150 -10.68 14.77 0.73
CA LEU A 150 -9.28 14.76 0.31
C LEU A 150 -9.06 13.65 -0.71
N ALA A 151 -8.30 13.92 -1.77
CA ALA A 151 -7.99 12.93 -2.79
C ALA A 151 -7.14 11.79 -2.18
N TYR A 152 -7.75 10.60 -2.07
CA TYR A 152 -7.06 9.34 -1.74
C TYR A 152 -6.31 9.29 -0.39
N LYS A 153 -6.56 10.25 0.50
CA LYS A 153 -5.92 10.34 1.82
C LYS A 153 -6.93 10.72 2.90
N GLY A 154 -6.64 10.36 4.15
CA GLY A 154 -7.54 10.59 5.28
C GLY A 154 -7.27 11.89 6.03
N SER A 155 -6.04 12.42 5.99
CA SER A 155 -5.64 13.57 6.79
C SER A 155 -4.65 14.48 6.06
N LEU A 156 -4.65 15.77 6.40
CA LEU A 156 -3.89 16.81 5.67
C LEU A 156 -2.37 16.60 5.65
N ASN A 157 -1.81 15.84 6.60
CA ASN A 157 -0.37 15.55 6.63
C ASN A 157 0.05 14.48 5.61
N GLN A 158 -0.90 13.68 5.10
CA GLN A 158 -0.59 12.62 4.17
C GLN A 158 -0.35 13.18 2.77
N ARG A 159 0.60 12.60 2.04
CA ARG A 159 0.98 13.05 0.70
C ARG A 159 0.73 11.92 -0.30
N VAL A 160 0.20 12.25 -1.46
CA VAL A 160 0.08 11.32 -2.58
C VAL A 160 1.25 11.60 -3.52
N ILE A 161 2.20 10.68 -3.58
CA ILE A 161 3.53 10.89 -4.16
C ILE A 161 3.69 10.04 -5.42
N ASP A 162 4.15 10.67 -6.50
CA ASP A 162 4.64 9.96 -7.69
C ASP A 162 6.04 9.43 -7.40
N VAL A 163 6.15 8.14 -7.12
CA VAL A 163 7.39 7.52 -6.64
C VAL A 163 8.45 7.53 -7.73
N ARG A 164 8.08 7.22 -8.97
CA ARG A 164 9.03 7.15 -10.11
C ARG A 164 9.62 8.52 -10.39
N LYS A 165 8.77 9.54 -10.55
CA LYS A 165 9.21 10.92 -10.75
C LYS A 165 10.01 11.43 -9.56
N SER A 166 9.70 10.98 -8.33
CA SER A 166 10.46 11.36 -7.14
C SER A 166 11.87 10.77 -7.12
N LEU A 167 12.01 9.51 -7.53
CA LEU A 167 13.30 8.82 -7.63
C LEU A 167 14.16 9.41 -8.76
N GLU A 168 13.58 9.67 -9.93
CA GLU A 168 14.29 10.27 -11.08
C GLU A 168 14.83 11.66 -10.76
N ASN A 169 14.00 12.52 -10.14
CA ASN A 169 14.38 13.90 -9.85
C ASN A 169 15.13 14.07 -8.52
N GLN A 170 15.31 13.00 -7.76
CA GLN A 170 15.90 13.00 -6.41
C GLN A 170 15.17 13.93 -5.41
N ARG A 171 13.94 14.36 -5.72
CA ARG A 171 13.08 15.26 -4.94
C ARG A 171 11.64 14.77 -5.02
N ILE A 172 10.84 15.00 -3.98
CA ILE A 172 9.43 14.58 -3.97
C ILE A 172 8.66 15.27 -5.09
N ALA A 173 7.92 14.47 -5.86
CA ALA A 173 6.93 14.90 -6.81
C ALA A 173 5.54 14.50 -6.30
N ILE A 174 4.68 15.49 -6.05
CA ILE A 174 3.29 15.27 -5.68
C ILE A 174 2.53 14.79 -6.91
N TYR A 175 1.78 13.69 -6.74
CA TYR A 175 0.92 13.11 -7.77
C TYR A 175 -0.41 13.86 -7.84
N ILE A 176 -1.02 14.12 -6.69
CA ILE A 176 -2.25 14.90 -6.53
C ILE A 176 -2.26 15.60 -5.16
N GLU A 177 -2.82 16.81 -5.12
CA GLU A 177 -2.96 17.64 -3.90
C GLU A 177 -4.12 17.20 -3.00
#